data_AF-A0A256ZXG3-F1
#
_entry.id   AF-A0A256ZXG3-F1
#
_cell.length_a   1.000
_cell.length_b   1.000
_cell.length_c   1.000
_cell.angle_alpha   90.00
_cell.angle_beta   90.00
_cell.angle_gamma   90.00
#
_symmetry.space_group_name_H-M   'P 1'
#
loop_
_entity.id
_entity.type
_entity.pdbx_description
1 polymer ?
#
loop_
_entity_poly.entity_id
_entity_poly.type
_entity_poly.pdbx_seq_one_letter_code
_entity_poly.pdbx_strand_id
1 'polypeptide(L)'
;MKSQKLDMNQIVQNAKEKKKQEIADLESHSKQLHELVVTENFTVDEVVAESYATFFTPHSEMVIGERSPVYRGGFTSRLVLKVSPDNQDVPVRTLRFNGFSVVRAGDYISAKIPRYEEKRVGSGFHSGPYDNRVFYFDRDFNPEESAIELAILSADGNVLRRDRAVNYKNFVKE
;
A
#
# COMPACT_ATOMS: atom_id res chain seq x y z
N MET A 1 14.66 50.98 0.01
CA MET A 1 13.87 49.73 0.04
C MET A 1 14.42 48.62 -0.87
N LYS A 2 15.75 48.43 -1.02
CA LYS A 2 16.36 47.34 -1.81
C LYS A 2 16.83 46.12 -0.98
N SER A 3 17.02 46.30 0.33
CA SER A 3 17.61 45.27 1.21
C SER A 3 16.64 44.11 1.54
N GLN A 4 15.34 44.35 1.73
CA GLN A 4 14.36 43.29 2.04
C GLN A 4 14.12 42.29 0.88
N LYS A 5 14.31 42.70 -0.38
CA LYS A 5 14.15 41.79 -1.54
C LYS A 5 15.31 40.81 -1.72
N LEU A 6 16.52 41.20 -1.31
CA LEU A 6 17.71 40.34 -1.37
C LEU A 6 17.61 39.21 -0.35
N ASP A 7 17.13 39.52 0.85
CA ASP A 7 16.97 38.56 1.96
C ASP A 7 15.93 37.48 1.60
N MET A 8 14.79 37.88 1.04
CA MET A 8 13.73 36.95 0.65
C MET A 8 14.14 36.02 -0.51
N ASN A 9 14.94 36.51 -1.47
CA ASN A 9 15.45 35.68 -2.55
C ASN A 9 16.43 34.61 -2.03
N GLN A 10 17.27 34.95 -1.06
CA GLN A 10 18.24 34.01 -0.50
C GLN A 10 17.56 32.94 0.36
N ILE A 11 16.55 33.31 1.15
CA ILE A 11 15.69 32.36 1.89
C ILE A 11 15.01 31.38 0.93
N VAL A 12 14.45 31.88 -0.19
CA VAL A 12 13.78 31.03 -1.19
C VAL A 12 14.76 30.08 -1.88
N GLN A 13 15.99 30.52 -2.18
CA GLN A 13 17.00 29.64 -2.79
C GLN A 13 17.48 28.55 -1.81
N ASN A 14 17.78 28.91 -0.56
CA ASN A 14 18.17 27.94 0.46
C ASN A 14 17.07 26.91 0.71
N ALA A 15 15.80 27.33 0.73
CA ALA A 15 14.66 26.42 0.85
C ALA A 15 14.55 25.46 -0.36
N LYS A 16 14.84 25.93 -1.57
CA LYS A 16 14.86 25.09 -2.78
C LYS A 16 16.01 24.07 -2.74
N GLU A 17 17.20 24.48 -2.31
CA GLU A 17 18.35 23.58 -2.18
C GLU A 17 18.11 22.50 -1.13
N LYS A 18 17.59 22.89 0.05
CA LYS A 18 17.22 21.94 1.10
C LYS A 18 16.18 20.93 0.60
N LYS A 19 15.16 21.39 -0.13
CA LYS A 19 14.15 20.51 -0.73
C LYS A 19 14.76 19.55 -1.76
N LYS A 20 15.69 20.01 -2.60
CA LYS A 20 16.38 19.14 -3.57
C LYS A 20 17.21 18.08 -2.88
N GLN A 21 17.93 18.45 -1.82
CA GLN A 21 18.73 17.51 -1.05
C GLN A 21 17.85 16.46 -0.36
N GLU A 22 16.75 16.88 0.26
CA GLU A 22 15.77 15.96 0.85
C GLU A 22 15.19 14.98 -0.18
N ILE A 23 14.85 15.46 -1.39
CA ILE A 23 14.38 14.59 -2.47
C ILE A 23 15.47 13.58 -2.87
N ALA A 24 16.71 14.01 -3.06
CA ALA A 24 17.80 13.14 -3.44
C ALA A 24 18.12 12.10 -2.36
N ASP A 25 18.05 12.50 -1.08
CA ASP A 25 18.23 11.62 0.06
C ASP A 25 17.10 10.57 0.12
N LEU A 26 15.84 10.97 -0.09
CA LEU A 26 14.71 10.04 -0.15
C LEU A 26 14.80 9.10 -1.36
N GLU A 27 15.18 9.62 -2.52
CA GLU A 27 15.29 8.86 -3.76
C GLU A 27 16.39 7.80 -3.68
N SER A 28 17.54 8.14 -3.08
CA SER A 28 18.65 7.19 -2.93
C SER A 28 18.37 6.01 -2.00
N HIS A 29 17.44 6.17 -1.06
CA HIS A 29 17.06 5.11 -0.11
C HIS A 29 15.73 4.43 -0.46
N SER A 30 14.98 4.98 -1.43
CA SER A 30 13.71 4.41 -1.87
C SER A 30 13.95 3.13 -2.67
N LYS A 31 13.10 2.14 -2.45
CA LYS A 31 13.08 0.90 -3.22
C LYS A 31 11.91 0.87 -4.19
N GLN A 32 11.95 -0.04 -5.15
CA GLN A 32 10.79 -0.30 -5.99
C GLN A 32 9.78 -1.19 -5.23
N LEU A 33 8.48 -1.01 -5.50
CA LEU A 33 7.43 -1.75 -4.77
C LEU A 33 7.58 -3.27 -4.83
N HIS A 34 7.99 -3.81 -5.98
CA HIS A 34 8.15 -5.25 -6.14
C HIS A 34 9.32 -5.83 -5.32
N GLU A 35 10.29 -4.99 -4.93
CA GLU A 35 11.40 -5.37 -4.05
C GLU A 35 10.98 -5.40 -2.58
N LEU A 36 9.83 -4.80 -2.25
CA LEU A 36 9.27 -4.70 -0.91
C LEU A 36 8.15 -5.72 -0.67
N VAL A 37 8.03 -6.73 -1.54
CA VAL A 37 7.08 -7.83 -1.38
C VAL A 37 7.81 -9.03 -0.79
N VAL A 38 7.38 -9.44 0.40
CA VAL A 38 7.91 -10.63 1.09
C VAL A 38 6.91 -11.78 0.94
N THR A 39 7.41 -13.01 0.90
CA THR A 39 6.58 -14.21 0.88
C THR A 39 6.72 -14.93 2.20
N GLU A 40 5.59 -15.19 2.87
CA GLU A 40 5.54 -15.88 4.15
C GLU A 40 4.50 -17.00 4.11
N ASN A 41 4.74 -18.06 4.87
CA ASN A 41 3.85 -19.22 4.93
C ASN A 41 3.03 -19.23 6.21
N PHE A 42 1.79 -19.67 6.10
CA PHE A 42 0.82 -19.64 7.17
C PHE A 42 -0.11 -20.86 7.14
N THR A 43 -0.56 -21.27 8.31
CA THR A 43 -1.77 -22.08 8.47
C THR A 43 -2.96 -21.17 8.67
N VAL A 44 -4.06 -21.41 7.95
CA VAL A 44 -5.29 -20.64 8.05
C VAL A 44 -6.15 -21.21 9.18
N ASP A 45 -6.41 -20.42 10.20
CA ASP A 45 -7.20 -20.82 11.36
C ASP A 45 -8.69 -20.52 11.13
N GLU A 46 -9.00 -19.37 10.53
CA GLU A 46 -10.38 -18.92 10.29
C GLU A 46 -10.46 -18.10 9.00
N VAL A 47 -11.59 -18.19 8.30
CA VAL A 47 -11.88 -17.41 7.09
C VAL A 47 -13.18 -16.64 7.29
N VAL A 48 -13.07 -15.31 7.25
CA VAL A 48 -14.22 -14.40 7.32
C VAL A 48 -14.35 -13.66 6.01
N ALA A 49 -15.51 -13.76 5.37
CA ALA A 49 -15.84 -13.00 4.17
C ALA A 49 -16.59 -11.72 4.55
N GLU A 50 -15.98 -10.57 4.29
CA GLU A 50 -16.59 -9.27 4.52
C GLU A 50 -17.07 -8.68 3.20
N SER A 51 -18.29 -8.15 3.19
CA SER A 51 -18.84 -7.40 2.06
C SER A 51 -19.11 -5.96 2.48
N TYR A 52 -18.67 -4.99 1.68
CA TYR A 52 -18.89 -3.58 1.97
C TYR A 52 -19.34 -2.80 0.74
N ALA A 53 -20.22 -1.82 0.99
CA ALA A 53 -20.79 -0.98 -0.04
C ALA A 53 -19.73 -0.02 -0.59
N THR A 54 -19.66 0.08 -1.92
CA THR A 54 -18.80 1.05 -2.60
C THR A 54 -19.59 2.27 -3.02
N PHE A 55 -18.91 3.40 -3.06
CA PHE A 55 -19.45 4.68 -3.47
C PHE A 55 -18.51 5.33 -4.47
N PHE A 56 -19.07 6.01 -5.45
CA PHE A 56 -18.27 6.73 -6.44
C PHE A 56 -18.96 8.02 -6.88
N THR A 57 -18.14 8.94 -7.37
CA THR A 57 -18.58 10.18 -8.03
C THR A 57 -17.87 10.23 -9.37
N PRO A 58 -18.60 10.21 -10.50
CA PRO A 58 -18.00 10.39 -11.82
C PRO A 58 -17.21 11.70 -11.88
N HIS A 59 -16.04 11.69 -12.50
CA HIS A 59 -15.22 12.91 -12.64
C HIS A 59 -15.96 14.04 -13.39
N SER A 60 -16.83 13.70 -14.34
CA SER A 60 -17.69 14.66 -15.06
C SER A 60 -18.71 15.37 -14.18
N GLU A 61 -18.96 14.86 -12.97
CA GLU A 61 -19.98 15.36 -12.03
C GLU A 61 -19.36 15.92 -10.75
N MET A 62 -18.02 15.96 -10.65
CA MET A 62 -17.35 16.60 -9.54
C MET A 62 -17.52 18.12 -9.61
N VAL A 63 -18.14 18.69 -8.57
CA VAL A 63 -18.35 20.14 -8.43
C VAL A 63 -17.35 20.71 -7.42
N ILE A 64 -16.66 21.81 -7.79
CA ILE A 64 -15.70 22.50 -6.92
C ILE A 64 -16.45 23.57 -6.11
N GLY A 65 -16.30 23.55 -4.78
CA GLY A 65 -16.91 24.52 -3.88
C GLY A 65 -18.30 24.13 -3.36
N GLU A 66 -18.88 23.06 -3.88
CA GLU A 66 -20.15 22.48 -3.43
C GLU A 66 -20.04 20.96 -3.22
N ARG A 67 -21.13 20.33 -2.76
CA ARG A 67 -21.17 18.88 -2.52
C ARG A 67 -21.41 18.15 -3.84
N SER A 68 -20.44 17.34 -4.26
CA SER A 68 -20.59 16.46 -5.44
C SER A 68 -21.57 15.31 -5.15
N PRO A 69 -22.35 14.84 -6.15
CA PRO A 69 -23.23 13.69 -6.00
C PRO A 69 -22.41 12.42 -5.74
N VAL A 70 -22.94 11.54 -4.88
CA VAL A 70 -22.29 10.26 -4.53
C VAL A 70 -23.26 9.14 -4.87
N TYR A 71 -22.84 8.27 -5.78
CA TYR A 71 -23.61 7.12 -6.25
C TYR A 71 -23.19 5.86 -5.52
N ARG A 72 -24.14 4.94 -5.28
CA ARG A 72 -23.84 3.59 -4.79
C ARG A 72 -23.29 2.77 -5.97
N GLY A 73 -22.05 2.33 -5.84
CA GLY A 73 -21.34 1.54 -6.87
C GLY A 73 -21.60 0.05 -6.81
N GLY A 74 -22.14 -0.45 -5.69
CA GLY A 74 -22.41 -1.88 -5.46
C GLY A 74 -21.75 -2.36 -4.17
N PHE A 75 -21.35 -3.64 -4.16
CA PHE A 75 -20.61 -4.25 -3.06
C PHE A 75 -19.28 -4.78 -3.57
N THR A 76 -18.24 -4.66 -2.74
CA THR A 76 -16.97 -5.36 -2.94
C THR A 76 -16.73 -6.29 -1.76
N SER A 77 -16.02 -7.38 -1.99
CA SER A 77 -15.72 -8.38 -0.98
C SER A 77 -14.23 -8.39 -0.64
N ARG A 78 -13.94 -8.72 0.61
CA ARG A 78 -12.59 -9.00 1.10
C ARG A 78 -12.62 -10.23 1.97
N LEU A 79 -11.59 -11.04 1.84
CA LEU A 79 -11.33 -12.13 2.74
C LEU A 79 -10.44 -11.63 3.88
N VAL A 80 -10.85 -11.90 5.10
CA VAL A 80 -10.08 -11.69 6.32
C VAL A 80 -9.74 -13.08 6.86
N LEU A 81 -8.47 -13.43 6.83
CA LEU A 81 -7.95 -14.72 7.26
C LEU A 81 -7.29 -14.55 8.62
N LYS A 82 -7.72 -15.33 9.63
CA LYS A 82 -6.92 -15.52 10.84
C LYS A 82 -5.91 -16.59 10.55
N VAL A 83 -4.64 -16.29 10.85
CA VAL A 83 -3.53 -17.13 10.44
C VAL A 83 -2.50 -17.31 11.55
N SER A 84 -1.85 -18.46 11.51
CA SER A 84 -0.70 -18.80 12.32
C SER A 84 0.52 -18.91 11.42
N PRO A 85 1.53 -18.05 11.56
CA PRO A 85 2.74 -18.14 10.74
C PRO A 85 3.59 -19.32 11.16
N ASP A 86 4.27 -19.90 10.18
CA ASP A 86 5.27 -20.93 10.44
C ASP A 86 6.50 -20.36 11.15
N ASN A 87 6.91 -19.16 10.75
CA ASN A 87 7.98 -18.43 11.40
C ASN A 87 7.42 -17.64 12.60
N GLN A 88 7.83 -18.02 13.81
CA GLN A 88 7.37 -17.36 15.03
C GLN A 88 7.83 -15.90 15.16
N ASP A 89 8.89 -15.50 14.44
CA ASP A 89 9.35 -14.11 14.40
C ASP A 89 8.39 -13.19 13.61
N VAL A 90 7.49 -13.76 12.81
CA VAL A 90 6.50 -13.01 12.04
C VAL A 90 5.28 -12.73 12.96
N PRO A 91 4.96 -11.46 13.26
CA PRO A 91 3.86 -11.10 14.17
C PRO A 91 2.49 -11.16 13.49
N VAL A 92 2.42 -11.39 12.19
CA VAL A 92 1.18 -11.39 11.40
C VAL A 92 0.24 -12.48 11.90
N ARG A 93 -0.98 -12.08 12.31
CA ARG A 93 -2.06 -12.98 12.75
C ARG A 93 -3.34 -12.79 11.94
N THR A 94 -3.43 -11.71 11.18
CA THR A 94 -4.56 -11.45 10.29
C THR A 94 -4.07 -11.04 8.91
N LEU A 95 -4.51 -11.75 7.87
CA LEU A 95 -4.28 -11.38 6.48
C LEU A 95 -5.56 -10.86 5.85
N ARG A 96 -5.47 -9.68 5.24
CA ARG A 96 -6.54 -9.06 4.45
C ARG A 96 -6.26 -9.29 2.97
N PHE A 97 -7.19 -9.91 2.26
CA PHE A 97 -7.06 -10.21 0.85
C PHE A 97 -8.20 -9.58 0.06
N ASN A 98 -7.86 -8.55 -0.71
CA ASN A 98 -8.79 -7.83 -1.59
C ASN A 98 -8.91 -8.56 -2.93
N GLY A 99 -9.54 -9.73 -2.91
CA GLY A 99 -9.75 -10.59 -4.06
C GLY A 99 -10.63 -11.77 -3.70
N PHE A 100 -10.90 -12.62 -4.69
CA PHE A 100 -11.60 -13.88 -4.47
C PHE A 100 -10.59 -15.01 -4.32
N SER A 101 -10.73 -15.82 -3.28
CA SER A 101 -9.95 -17.04 -3.08
C SER A 101 -10.83 -18.14 -2.49
N VAL A 102 -10.45 -19.38 -2.76
CA VAL A 102 -11.16 -20.58 -2.27
C VAL A 102 -10.56 -21.15 -0.98
N VAL A 103 -9.65 -20.39 -0.35
CA VAL A 103 -9.00 -20.74 0.92
C VAL A 103 -10.04 -21.07 2.01
N ARG A 104 -9.74 -22.09 2.80
CA ARG A 104 -10.54 -22.60 3.91
C ARG A 104 -9.72 -22.65 5.19
N ALA A 105 -10.40 -22.72 6.32
CA ALA A 105 -9.76 -23.06 7.59
C ALA A 105 -9.08 -24.44 7.49
N GLY A 106 -7.86 -24.53 7.99
CA GLY A 106 -6.97 -25.69 7.88
C GLY A 106 -6.07 -25.68 6.64
N ASP A 107 -6.28 -24.80 5.66
CA ASP A 107 -5.40 -24.72 4.50
C ASP A 107 -4.02 -24.18 4.89
N TYR A 108 -2.99 -24.77 4.29
CA TYR A 108 -1.63 -24.25 4.34
C TYR A 108 -1.40 -23.34 3.13
N ILE A 109 -0.98 -22.10 3.37
CA ILE A 109 -0.88 -21.07 2.33
C ILE A 109 0.48 -20.38 2.34
N SER A 110 0.88 -19.90 1.17
CA SER A 110 1.98 -18.94 0.99
C SER A 110 1.39 -17.59 0.55
N ALA A 111 1.65 -16.53 1.32
CA ALA A 111 1.11 -15.21 1.07
C ALA A 111 2.22 -14.24 0.66
N LYS A 112 1.98 -13.48 -0.42
CA LYS A 112 2.81 -12.32 -0.77
C LYS A 112 2.28 -11.08 -0.08
N ILE A 113 3.10 -10.47 0.75
CA ILE A 113 2.76 -9.35 1.61
C ILE A 113 3.66 -8.16 1.25
N PRO A 114 3.10 -7.04 0.76
CA PRO A 114 3.83 -5.80 0.61
C PRO A 114 4.17 -5.22 1.98
N ARG A 115 5.45 -5.06 2.26
CA ARG A 115 5.98 -4.56 3.53
C ARG A 115 6.70 -3.24 3.28
N TYR A 116 5.92 -2.16 3.21
CA TYR A 116 6.45 -0.84 2.93
C TYR A 116 5.77 0.30 3.69
N GLU A 117 6.47 1.43 3.81
CA GLU A 117 5.95 2.75 4.17
C GLU A 117 6.06 3.72 3.00
N GLU A 118 5.06 4.59 2.83
CA GLU A 118 5.06 5.65 1.83
C GLU A 118 5.50 6.97 2.46
N LYS A 119 6.45 7.66 1.83
CA LYS A 119 6.74 9.07 2.12
C LYS A 119 6.49 9.92 0.88
N ARG A 120 5.83 11.07 1.10
CA ARG A 120 5.57 12.07 0.06
C ARG A 120 6.33 13.34 0.39
N VAL A 121 6.92 13.93 -0.63
CA VAL A 121 7.65 15.20 -0.46
C VAL A 121 6.65 16.34 -0.34
N GLY A 122 6.73 17.11 0.75
CA GLY A 122 5.97 18.35 0.90
C GLY A 122 4.64 18.26 1.64
N SER A 123 4.52 17.41 2.67
CA SER A 123 3.36 17.45 3.60
C SER A 123 3.29 18.72 4.48
N GLY A 124 4.13 19.73 4.24
CA GLY A 124 4.08 21.05 4.86
C GLY A 124 3.68 22.13 3.84
N PHE A 125 2.66 22.92 4.18
CA PHE A 125 2.10 24.07 3.44
C PHE A 125 3.12 24.89 2.61
N HIS A 126 3.40 24.50 1.37
CA HIS A 126 4.19 25.31 0.43
C HIS A 126 3.54 25.38 -0.95
N SER A 127 3.26 26.60 -1.38
CA SER A 127 2.60 27.04 -2.62
C SER A 127 3.51 26.93 -3.87
N GLY A 128 4.08 25.75 -4.09
CA GLY A 128 4.80 25.39 -5.33
C GLY A 128 4.08 24.27 -6.10
N PRO A 129 4.50 23.95 -7.35
CA PRO A 129 3.96 22.79 -8.05
C PRO A 129 4.16 21.56 -7.16
N TYR A 130 3.05 20.87 -6.88
CA TYR A 130 3.01 19.69 -6.03
C TYR A 130 3.96 18.65 -6.60
N ASP A 131 5.05 18.38 -5.88
CA ASP A 131 5.93 17.27 -6.20
C ASP A 131 5.29 16.01 -5.63
N ASN A 132 4.40 15.39 -6.40
CA ASN A 132 3.62 14.21 -5.99
C ASN A 132 4.45 12.92 -6.00
N ARG A 133 5.79 13.01 -5.95
CA ARG A 133 6.65 11.83 -5.87
C ARG A 133 6.41 11.09 -4.56
N VAL A 134 6.17 9.79 -4.70
CA VAL A 134 6.00 8.83 -3.61
C VAL A 134 7.25 7.98 -3.55
N PHE A 135 7.82 7.87 -2.35
CA PHE A 135 9.00 7.06 -2.07
C PHE A 135 8.59 5.92 -1.15
N TYR A 136 9.15 4.74 -1.38
CA TYR A 136 8.78 3.51 -0.66
C TYR A 136 9.98 2.98 0.11
N PHE A 137 9.76 2.69 1.39
CA PHE A 137 10.79 2.20 2.29
C PHE A 137 10.34 0.90 2.93
N ASP A 138 11.30 0.03 3.23
CA ASP A 138 11.04 -1.20 3.98
C ASP A 138 10.60 -0.86 5.41
N ARG A 139 9.82 -1.75 6.02
CA ARG A 139 9.34 -1.62 7.40
C ARG A 139 9.23 -2.98 8.06
N ASP A 140 8.93 -3.02 9.35
CA ASP A 140 8.61 -4.27 10.03
C ASP A 140 7.16 -4.69 9.75
N PHE A 141 6.88 -5.98 9.98
CA PHE A 141 5.53 -6.52 9.90
C PHE A 141 4.65 -6.01 11.04
N ASN A 142 3.38 -5.78 10.72
CA ASN A 142 2.33 -5.54 11.69
C ASN A 142 1.56 -6.83 11.99
N PRO A 143 0.81 -6.90 13.11
CA PRO A 143 -0.07 -8.03 13.38
C PRO A 143 -1.17 -8.24 12.35
N GLU A 144 -1.55 -7.19 11.63
CA GLU A 144 -2.50 -7.23 10.53
C GLU A 144 -1.84 -6.74 9.24
N GLU A 145 -1.87 -7.56 8.22
CA GLU A 145 -1.25 -7.25 6.93
C GLU A 145 -2.19 -7.48 5.77
N SER A 146 -1.88 -6.85 4.63
CA SER A 146 -2.59 -7.11 3.37
C SER A 146 -1.77 -8.07 2.51
N ALA A 147 -2.41 -9.11 2.00
CA ALA A 147 -1.82 -10.00 1.01
C ALA A 147 -2.26 -9.58 -0.40
N ILE A 148 -1.32 -9.65 -1.36
CA ILE A 148 -1.58 -9.36 -2.78
C ILE A 148 -1.67 -10.63 -3.63
N GLU A 149 -1.16 -11.75 -3.14
CA GLU A 149 -1.29 -13.07 -3.74
C GLU A 149 -1.34 -14.10 -2.63
N LEU A 150 -2.22 -15.10 -2.79
CA LEU A 150 -2.30 -16.28 -1.94
C LEU A 150 -2.05 -17.51 -2.79
N ALA A 151 -1.14 -18.38 -2.35
CA ALA A 151 -0.89 -19.68 -2.92
C ALA A 151 -1.36 -20.75 -1.93
N ILE A 152 -2.30 -21.61 -2.34
CA ILE A 152 -2.67 -22.78 -1.53
C ILE A 152 -1.62 -23.87 -1.78
N LEU A 153 -1.07 -24.42 -0.71
CA LEU A 153 -0.02 -25.42 -0.74
C LEU A 153 -0.59 -26.81 -0.42
N SER A 154 -0.03 -27.85 -1.03
CA SER A 154 -0.27 -29.24 -0.63
C SER A 154 0.54 -29.58 0.63
N ALA A 155 0.27 -30.73 1.23
CA ALA A 155 1.07 -31.25 2.35
C ALA A 155 2.56 -31.39 2.01
N ASP A 156 2.88 -31.65 0.75
CA ASP A 156 4.27 -31.76 0.24
C ASP A 156 4.88 -30.40 -0.15
N GLY A 157 4.18 -29.28 0.11
CA GLY A 157 4.64 -27.92 -0.22
C GLY A 157 4.43 -27.49 -1.68
N ASN A 158 3.76 -28.30 -2.51
CA ASN A 158 3.50 -27.95 -3.90
C ASN A 158 2.36 -26.95 -4.01
N VAL A 159 2.48 -25.97 -4.91
CA VAL A 159 1.44 -24.97 -5.15
C VAL A 159 0.28 -25.61 -5.90
N LEU A 160 -0.87 -25.73 -5.24
CA LEU A 160 -2.11 -26.24 -5.83
C LEU A 160 -2.86 -25.16 -6.61
N ARG A 161 -2.83 -23.92 -6.11
CA ARG A 161 -3.57 -22.79 -6.70
C ARG A 161 -2.94 -21.47 -6.32
N ARG A 162 -3.07 -20.45 -7.18
CA ARG A 162 -2.76 -19.05 -6.87
C ARG A 162 -3.96 -18.16 -7.15
N ASP A 163 -4.27 -17.31 -6.18
CA ASP A 163 -5.28 -16.25 -6.31
C ASP A 163 -4.62 -14.90 -6.08
N ARG A 164 -4.98 -13.90 -6.89
CA ARG A 164 -4.36 -12.56 -6.89
C ARG A 164 -5.36 -11.49 -6.48
N ALA A 165 -4.91 -10.53 -5.68
CA ALA A 165 -5.70 -9.38 -5.30
C ALA A 165 -5.90 -8.43 -6.49
N VAL A 166 -6.92 -7.57 -6.40
CA VAL A 166 -7.25 -6.58 -7.45
C VAL A 166 -6.08 -5.64 -7.74
N ASN A 167 -5.29 -5.31 -6.72
CA ASN A 167 -4.13 -4.41 -6.82
C ASN A 167 -2.80 -5.12 -7.12
N TYR A 168 -2.79 -6.42 -7.44
CA TYR A 168 -1.57 -7.20 -7.65
C TYR A 168 -0.59 -6.56 -8.64
N LYS A 169 -1.11 -5.97 -9.72
CA LYS A 169 -0.29 -5.33 -10.78
C LYS A 169 0.60 -4.21 -10.26
N ASN A 170 0.24 -3.56 -9.16
CA ASN A 170 1.02 -2.45 -8.60
C ASN A 170 2.33 -2.91 -7.94
N PHE A 171 2.46 -4.21 -7.68
CA PHE A 171 3.54 -4.79 -6.86
C PHE A 171 4.39 -5.81 -7.60
N VAL A 172 4.17 -5.96 -8.91
CA VAL A 172 4.96 -6.85 -9.75
C VAL A 172 5.76 -6.08 -10.77
N LYS A 173 6.92 -6.63 -11.12
CA LYS A 173 7.73 -6.12 -12.22
C LYS A 173 6.98 -6.35 -13.53
N GLU A 174 6.82 -5.29 -14.32
CA GLU A 174 6.31 -5.36 -15.70
C GLU A 174 7.23 -6.19 -16.61
#